data_AF-A0A960Y9D0-F1
#
_entry.id   AF-A0A960Y9D0-F1
#
_cell.length_a   1.000
_cell.length_b   1.000
_cell.length_c   1.000
_cell.angle_alpha   90.00
_cell.angle_beta   90.00
_cell.angle_gamma   90.00
#
_symmetry.space_group_name_H-M   'P 1'
#
loop_
_entity.id
_entity.type
_entity.pdbx_description
1 polymer ?
#
loop_
_entity_poly.entity_id
_entity_poly.type
_entity_poly.pdbx_seq_one_letter_code
_entity_poly.pdbx_strand_id
1 'polypeptide(L)'
;MRQVYLDNNATTRPDPDVIDAMLPFMHEIYGNPSSIHRPGQMARRAMDDARETVAEHLDADPKELIFTAGGSEANNLAILGLARSRRDKGRHVITTAIEHPSVLEAFDTLRR
;
A
#
# COMPACT_ATOMS: atom_id res chain seq x y z
N MET A 1 -24.43 -10.45 -26.97
CA MET A 1 -24.05 -11.38 -25.88
C MET A 1 -23.69 -10.55 -24.66
N ARG A 2 -24.07 -10.96 -23.45
CA ARG A 2 -23.72 -10.28 -22.20
C ARG A 2 -22.31 -10.69 -21.78
N GLN A 3 -21.44 -9.72 -21.53
CA GLN A 3 -20.13 -9.97 -20.92
C GLN A 3 -20.31 -10.23 -19.42
N VAL A 4 -19.68 -11.29 -18.90
CA VAL A 4 -19.66 -11.63 -17.47
C VAL A 4 -18.21 -11.64 -17.02
N TYR A 5 -17.88 -10.85 -16.00
CA TYR A 5 -16.53 -10.74 -15.47
C TYR A 5 -16.36 -11.70 -14.30
N LEU A 6 -15.47 -12.68 -14.43
CA LEU A 6 -15.17 -13.71 -13.43
C LEU A 6 -13.68 -13.77 -13.08
N ASP A 7 -12.98 -12.62 -13.16
CA ASP A 7 -11.53 -12.50 -12.97
C ASP A 7 -11.16 -11.53 -11.83
N ASN A 8 -11.98 -11.52 -10.76
CA ASN A 8 -11.78 -10.61 -9.62
C ASN A 8 -10.46 -10.84 -8.86
N ASN A 9 -9.78 -11.98 -9.08
CA ASN A 9 -8.46 -12.25 -8.53
C ASN A 9 -7.36 -11.42 -9.22
N ALA A 10 -7.56 -10.99 -10.48
CA ALA A 10 -6.62 -10.13 -11.19
C ALA A 10 -6.78 -8.66 -10.79
N THR A 11 -8.03 -8.19 -10.72
CA THR A 11 -8.39 -6.87 -10.17
C THR A 11 -9.90 -6.81 -9.92
N THR A 12 -10.36 -5.82 -9.17
CA THR A 12 -11.79 -5.60 -8.92
C THR A 12 -12.27 -4.33 -9.57
N ARG A 13 -13.56 -4.30 -9.97
CA ARG A 13 -14.20 -3.05 -10.34
C ARG A 13 -14.28 -2.17 -9.08
N PRO A 14 -13.81 -0.91 -9.12
CA PRO A 14 -13.97 -0.01 -7.98
C PRO A 14 -15.44 0.14 -7.61
N ASP A 15 -15.72 0.10 -6.32
CA ASP A 15 -17.06 0.41 -5.79
C ASP A 15 -17.42 1.87 -6.14
N PRO A 16 -18.67 2.17 -6.56
CA PRO A 16 -19.10 3.54 -6.80
C PRO A 16 -18.79 4.50 -5.64
N ASP A 17 -18.93 4.06 -4.39
CA ASP A 17 -18.67 4.91 -3.23
C ASP A 17 -17.18 5.27 -3.10
N VAL A 18 -16.28 4.36 -3.55
CA VAL A 18 -14.84 4.63 -3.61
C VAL A 18 -14.53 5.66 -4.69
N ILE A 19 -15.21 5.59 -5.84
CA ILE A 19 -15.04 6.58 -6.92
C ILE A 19 -15.48 7.96 -6.41
N ASP A 20 -16.67 8.03 -5.81
CA ASP A 20 -17.24 9.29 -5.32
C ASP A 20 -16.40 9.91 -4.19
N ALA A 21 -15.86 9.08 -3.29
CA ALA A 21 -14.92 9.53 -2.25
C ALA A 21 -13.61 10.10 -2.82
N MET A 22 -13.16 9.59 -3.98
CA MET A 22 -11.90 10.00 -4.60
C MET A 22 -12.01 11.27 -5.45
N LEU A 23 -13.18 11.55 -6.04
CA LEU A 23 -13.39 12.68 -6.95
C LEU A 23 -12.98 14.04 -6.36
N PRO A 24 -13.32 14.40 -5.11
CA PRO A 24 -12.93 15.69 -4.54
C PRO A 24 -11.43 15.96 -4.54
N PHE A 25 -10.59 14.91 -4.42
CA PHE A 25 -9.13 15.06 -4.44
C PHE A 25 -8.57 15.40 -5.82
N MET A 26 -9.37 15.25 -6.88
CA MET A 26 -8.98 15.56 -8.26
C MET A 26 -9.27 17.02 -8.66
N HIS A 27 -10.17 17.72 -7.95
CA HIS A 27 -10.56 19.09 -8.33
C HIS A 27 -10.69 20.09 -7.16
N GLU A 28 -11.01 19.65 -5.94
CA GLU A 28 -11.22 20.51 -4.77
C GLU A 28 -10.08 20.45 -3.76
N ILE A 29 -9.63 19.23 -3.41
CA ILE A 29 -8.62 18.96 -2.37
C ILE A 29 -7.33 18.45 -3.03
N TYR A 30 -6.76 19.27 -3.90
CA TYR A 30 -5.57 18.93 -4.71
C TYR A 30 -4.24 19.37 -4.08
N GLY A 31 -4.27 19.92 -2.85
CA GLY A 31 -3.10 20.46 -2.18
C GLY A 31 -2.05 19.38 -1.86
N ASN A 32 -0.77 19.74 -1.87
CA ASN A 32 0.28 18.86 -1.39
C ASN A 32 0.14 18.67 0.14
N PRO A 33 -0.01 17.44 0.67
CA PRO A 33 -0.19 17.20 2.09
C PRO A 33 1.00 17.63 2.97
N SER A 34 2.17 17.91 2.38
CA SER A 34 3.34 18.46 3.09
C SER A 34 3.30 19.99 3.24
N SER A 35 2.34 20.68 2.61
CA SER A 35 2.23 22.13 2.69
C SER A 35 1.52 22.61 3.96
N ILE A 36 2.06 23.65 4.61
CA ILE A 36 1.51 24.21 5.85
C ILE A 36 0.26 25.08 5.65
N HIS A 37 -0.02 25.51 4.42
CA HIS A 37 -1.19 26.34 4.11
C HIS A 37 -2.47 25.51 4.05
N ARG A 38 -3.64 26.17 4.14
CA ARG A 38 -4.96 25.52 4.24
C ARG A 38 -5.18 24.38 3.23
N PRO A 39 -4.91 24.52 1.91
CA PRO A 39 -5.06 23.40 0.98
C PRO A 39 -4.21 22.15 1.33
N GLY A 40 -2.99 22.33 1.82
CA GLY A 40 -2.13 21.22 2.21
C GLY A 40 -2.59 20.57 3.51
N GLN A 41 -3.04 21.38 4.49
CA GLN A 41 -3.63 20.86 5.72
C GLN A 41 -4.90 20.03 5.45
N MET A 42 -5.72 20.43 4.47
CA MET A 42 -6.91 19.66 4.08
C MET A 42 -6.52 18.29 3.48
N ALA A 43 -5.54 18.25 2.58
CA ALA A 43 -5.04 16.99 2.02
C ALA A 43 -4.36 16.11 3.09
N ARG A 44 -3.61 16.73 4.03
CA ARG A 44 -2.98 16.02 5.16
C ARG A 44 -4.02 15.33 6.04
N ARG A 45 -5.10 16.04 6.39
CA ARG A 45 -6.23 15.49 7.16
C ARG A 45 -6.86 14.29 6.45
N ALA A 46 -7.16 14.40 5.16
CA ALA A 46 -7.69 13.27 4.40
C ALA A 46 -6.77 12.04 4.42
N MET A 47 -5.45 12.25 4.34
CA MET A 47 -4.48 11.16 4.48
C MET A 47 -4.42 10.57 5.91
N ASP A 48 -4.67 11.38 6.95
CA ASP A 48 -4.77 10.91 8.34
C ASP A 48 -6.06 10.11 8.55
N ASP A 49 -7.21 10.63 8.11
CA ASP A 49 -8.51 9.96 8.20
C ASP A 49 -8.49 8.60 7.47
N ALA A 50 -7.87 8.55 6.28
CA ALA A 50 -7.71 7.30 5.52
C ALA A 50 -6.81 6.30 6.27
N ARG A 51 -5.79 6.79 6.97
CA ARG A 51 -4.88 5.94 7.77
C ARG A 51 -5.58 5.37 8.98
N GLU A 52 -6.34 6.18 9.71
CA GLU A 52 -7.16 5.75 10.84
C GLU A 52 -8.16 4.68 10.40
N THR A 53 -8.87 4.94 9.30
CA THR A 53 -9.82 3.98 8.72
C THR A 53 -9.16 2.63 8.42
N VAL A 54 -8.00 2.62 7.75
CA VAL A 54 -7.28 1.36 7.45
C VAL A 54 -6.79 0.67 8.72
N ALA A 55 -6.31 1.43 9.72
CA ALA A 55 -5.83 0.87 10.97
C ALA A 55 -6.95 0.18 11.75
N GLU A 56 -8.13 0.78 11.82
CA GLU A 56 -9.31 0.18 12.46
C GLU A 56 -9.71 -1.14 11.79
N HIS A 57 -9.69 -1.20 10.45
CA HIS A 57 -10.02 -2.42 9.71
C HIS A 57 -8.99 -3.54 9.89
N LEU A 58 -7.73 -3.18 10.17
CA LEU A 58 -6.62 -4.13 10.34
C LEU A 58 -6.30 -4.43 11.82
N ASP A 59 -7.01 -3.81 12.77
CA ASP A 59 -6.70 -3.87 14.21
C ASP A 59 -5.22 -3.49 14.50
N ALA A 60 -4.76 -2.38 13.92
CA ALA A 60 -3.37 -1.90 14.00
C ALA A 60 -3.27 -0.46 14.54
N ASP A 61 -2.11 -0.08 15.10
CA ASP A 61 -1.85 1.34 15.42
C ASP A 61 -1.65 2.12 14.10
N PRO A 62 -2.35 3.24 13.87
CA PRO A 62 -2.16 4.06 12.67
C PRO A 62 -0.69 4.42 12.39
N LYS A 63 0.14 4.55 13.42
CA LYS A 63 1.57 4.88 13.33
C LYS A 63 2.41 3.76 12.70
N GLU A 64 1.91 2.53 12.70
CA GLU A 64 2.58 1.38 12.10
C GLU A 64 2.27 1.25 10.60
N LEU A 65 1.27 1.97 10.10
CA LEU A 65 0.88 1.92 8.70
C LEU A 65 1.80 2.75 7.81
N ILE A 66 2.13 2.21 6.63
CA ILE A 66 2.85 2.91 5.57
C ILE A 66 2.06 2.73 4.28
N PHE A 67 1.59 3.84 3.70
CA PHE A 67 1.00 3.80 2.35
C PHE A 67 2.10 3.62 1.31
N THR A 68 1.92 2.66 0.42
CA THR A 68 2.77 2.39 -0.75
C THR A 68 1.94 2.51 -2.01
N ALA A 69 2.59 2.46 -3.18
CA ALA A 69 1.90 2.43 -4.47
C ALA A 69 1.15 1.11 -4.74
N GLY A 70 1.37 0.06 -3.93
CA GLY A 70 0.65 -1.21 -4.03
C GLY A 70 1.39 -2.39 -3.40
N GLY A 71 0.84 -3.59 -3.59
CA GLY A 71 1.34 -4.83 -2.97
C GLY A 71 2.77 -5.19 -3.35
N SER A 72 3.18 -4.96 -4.60
CA SER A 72 4.55 -5.24 -5.05
C SER A 72 5.60 -4.40 -4.32
N GLU A 73 5.31 -3.10 -4.12
CA GLU A 73 6.20 -2.22 -3.36
C GLU A 73 6.19 -2.58 -1.87
N ALA A 74 5.02 -2.85 -1.28
CA ALA A 74 4.90 -3.24 0.12
C ALA A 74 5.71 -4.52 0.43
N ASN A 75 5.60 -5.53 -0.43
CA ASN A 75 6.38 -6.77 -0.31
C ASN A 75 7.89 -6.52 -0.37
N ASN A 76 8.34 -5.69 -1.32
CA ASN A 76 9.76 -5.34 -1.43
C ASN A 76 10.25 -4.55 -0.22
N LEU A 77 9.46 -3.58 0.26
CA LEU A 77 9.78 -2.78 1.43
C LEU A 77 9.95 -3.67 2.66
N ALA A 78 8.99 -4.58 2.91
CA ALA A 78 9.04 -5.49 4.04
C ALA A 78 10.24 -6.45 3.97
N ILE A 79 10.40 -7.14 2.84
CA ILE A 79 11.42 -8.20 2.69
C ILE A 79 12.82 -7.61 2.61
N LEU A 80 13.06 -6.73 1.64
CA LEU A 80 14.39 -6.16 1.43
C LEU A 80 14.77 -5.20 2.54
N GLY A 81 13.82 -4.39 3.03
CA GLY A 81 14.07 -3.47 4.14
C GLY A 81 14.45 -4.20 5.42
N LEU A 82 13.70 -5.24 5.81
CA LEU A 82 14.02 -6.02 7.01
C LEU A 82 15.34 -6.79 6.86
N ALA A 83 15.52 -7.50 5.75
CA ALA A 83 16.74 -8.28 5.53
C ALA A 83 18.00 -7.42 5.49
N ARG A 84 17.93 -6.21 4.91
CA ARG A 84 19.06 -5.28 4.85
C ARG A 84 19.34 -4.61 6.19
N SER A 85 18.31 -4.23 6.93
CA SER A 85 18.45 -3.57 8.24
C SER A 85 18.96 -4.51 9.34
N ARG A 86 18.75 -5.83 9.20
CA ARG A 86 19.17 -6.84 10.18
C ARG A 86 20.36 -7.71 9.72
N ARG A 87 21.20 -7.20 8.82
CA ARG A 87 22.38 -7.93 8.31
C ARG A 87 23.36 -8.33 9.42
N ASP A 88 23.40 -7.56 10.51
CA ASP A 88 24.17 -7.84 11.73
C ASP A 88 23.74 -9.15 12.41
N LYS A 89 22.48 -9.57 12.23
CA LYS A 89 21.91 -10.80 12.81
C LYS A 89 22.03 -12.02 11.87
N GLY A 90 22.59 -11.83 10.68
CA GLY A 90 22.80 -12.88 9.68
C GLY A 90 22.06 -12.63 8.36
N ARG A 91 22.11 -13.63 7.47
CA ARG A 91 21.55 -13.57 6.11
C ARG A 91 20.52 -14.66 5.80
N HIS A 92 20.11 -15.42 6.81
CA HIS A 92 19.13 -16.49 6.63
C HIS A 92 17.72 -15.92 6.60
N VAL A 93 16.98 -16.19 5.52
CA VAL A 93 15.59 -15.80 5.31
C VAL A 93 14.81 -16.99 4.77
N ILE A 94 13.53 -17.10 5.11
CA ILE A 94 12.65 -18.24 4.76
C ILE A 94 11.42 -17.72 4.03
N THR A 95 10.99 -18.43 2.99
CA THR A 95 9.75 -18.20 2.24
C THR A 95 9.22 -19.51 1.67
N THR A 96 8.06 -19.51 1.02
CA THR A 96 7.47 -20.69 0.36
C THR A 96 7.67 -20.65 -1.16
N ALA A 97 7.45 -21.80 -1.83
CA ALA A 97 7.60 -21.90 -3.29
C ALA A 97 6.38 -21.38 -4.08
N ILE A 98 5.28 -21.04 -3.39
CA ILE A 98 4.00 -20.67 -4.01
C ILE A 98 3.67 -19.17 -3.85
N GLU A 99 4.63 -18.38 -3.40
CA GLU A 99 4.43 -16.94 -3.20
C GLU A 99 4.24 -16.19 -4.52
N HIS A 100 3.66 -14.99 -4.42
CA HIS A 100 3.55 -14.06 -5.54
C HIS A 100 4.94 -13.69 -6.11
N PRO A 101 5.09 -13.42 -7.43
CA PRO A 101 6.37 -13.01 -8.02
C PRO A 101 7.07 -11.87 -7.30
N SER A 102 6.33 -10.87 -6.78
CA SER A 102 6.94 -9.76 -6.03
C SER A 102 7.67 -10.18 -4.76
N VAL A 103 7.33 -11.34 -4.18
CA VAL A 103 8.02 -11.93 -3.03
C VAL A 103 9.20 -12.78 -3.52
N LEU A 104 8.98 -13.67 -4.49
CA LEU A 104 10.03 -14.56 -5.00
C LEU A 104 11.23 -13.79 -5.58
N GLU A 105 10.97 -12.73 -6.34
CA GLU A 105 12.01 -11.86 -6.91
C GLU A 105 12.76 -11.05 -5.83
N ALA A 106 12.07 -10.65 -4.76
CA ALA A 106 12.71 -10.01 -3.61
C ALA A 106 13.67 -10.99 -2.90
N PHE A 107 13.28 -12.26 -2.76
CA PHE A 107 14.16 -13.30 -2.23
C PHE A 107 15.34 -13.63 -3.15
N ASP A 108 15.14 -13.66 -4.48
CA ASP A 108 16.24 -13.84 -5.43
C ASP A 108 17.26 -12.69 -5.34
N THR A 109 16.76 -11.46 -5.18
CA THR A 109 17.61 -10.27 -4.98
C THR A 109 18.52 -10.41 -3.75
N LEU A 110 18.09 -11.10 -2.69
CA LEU A 110 18.90 -11.31 -1.46
C LEU A 110 19.97 -12.40 -1.60
N ARG A 111 19.89 -13.25 -2.63
CA ARG A 111 20.90 -14.27 -2.92
C ARG A 111 22.15 -13.69 -3.58
N ARG A 112 21.99 -12.57 -4.29
CA ARG A 112 23.08 -11.82 -4.94
C ARG A 112 23.91 -11.08 -3.88
#